data_AF-A0A9P5JJ12-F1
#
_entry.id   AF-A0A9P5JJ12-F1
#
_cell.length_a   1.000
_cell.length_b   1.000
_cell.length_c   1.000
_cell.angle_alpha   90.00
_cell.angle_beta   90.00
_cell.angle_gamma   90.00
#
_symmetry.space_group_name_H-M   'P 1'
#
loop_
_entity.id
_entity.type
_entity.pdbx_description
1 polymer ?
#
loop_
_entity_poly.entity_id
_entity_poly.type
_entity_poly.pdbx_seq_one_letter_code
_entity_poly.pdbx_strand_id
1 'polypeptide(L)'
;MDSFMASAQALFEQLDPGYKFIGVVFCGFVAAFHLMMPFYPSVKQRAWLLTSLGSSCMTLCSIPFIWDFVVNQHGDVSHLIQIPAISVTAARMFQAYLAADLFVGRLYYRSQINIVTGWGHHIVYMVLVDYLIRWGWSHIFILAGCMEIPTFHLAIASMHPRLRQDIVFAVLFFATRIAFHVMLFVSYLPKSTRDIAVQGSFLPSILFALAFPMHLMWFIGCLKGFIKRHKSRKAKAAAAASLTESEDEKKALLTTPAVMGGGGVTSIPPTPSFEKSLPMALGYTTSLKATTSISPSSYKAYPPSTQTLRNTSVPLSPTRPTALSPSVHARSISRARSSSLASPPLSPTSTNSRTPATFGNTATMARPALAPLRRRSLVSAEREESLRRLANRLADLAGDAIAVSPTMQSAVAVGRGMARTYRRVRGGRTWAGARRRLDRLSSSASGMYANFDDDDGLDDVGLVVATTPTPIAAY
;
A
#
# COMPACT_ATOMS: atom_id res chain seq x y z
N MET A 1 -15.92 38.99 18.48
CA MET A 1 -14.90 38.39 17.60
C MET A 1 -13.50 38.60 18.18
N ASP A 2 -13.14 39.83 18.59
CA ASP A 2 -11.79 40.16 19.06
C ASP A 2 -11.34 39.41 20.33
N SER A 3 -12.22 39.26 21.34
CA SER A 3 -11.90 38.45 22.53
C SER A 3 -11.61 36.98 22.19
N PHE A 4 -12.37 36.40 21.25
CA PHE A 4 -12.13 35.04 20.77
C PHE A 4 -10.80 34.92 20.03
N MET A 5 -10.48 35.88 19.15
CA MET A 5 -9.20 35.92 18.44
C MET A 5 -8.02 36.08 19.40
N ALA A 6 -8.15 36.92 20.44
CA ALA A 6 -7.13 37.09 21.48
C ALA A 6 -6.91 35.80 22.29
N SER A 7 -7.98 35.11 22.70
CA SER A 7 -7.88 33.83 23.39
C SER A 7 -7.26 32.73 22.50
N ALA A 8 -7.61 32.70 21.22
CA ALA A 8 -7.04 31.75 20.26
C ALA A 8 -5.54 32.00 20.04
N GLN A 9 -5.12 33.27 19.96
CA GLN A 9 -3.72 33.64 19.85
C GLN A 9 -2.93 33.26 21.11
N ALA A 10 -3.47 33.53 22.30
CA ALA A 10 -2.83 33.15 23.56
C ALA A 10 -2.66 31.63 23.69
N LEU A 11 -3.69 30.86 23.33
CA LEU A 11 -3.62 29.39 23.29
C LEU A 11 -2.59 28.91 22.27
N PHE A 12 -2.56 29.51 21.07
CA PHE A 12 -1.58 29.17 20.05
C PHE A 12 -0.16 29.43 20.54
N GLU A 13 0.08 30.55 21.23
CA GLU A 13 1.42 30.86 21.74
C GLU A 13 1.91 29.86 22.78
N GLN A 14 1.00 29.30 23.58
CA GLN A 14 1.28 28.26 24.57
C GLN A 14 1.51 26.87 23.97
N LEU A 15 1.17 26.64 22.69
CA LEU A 15 1.40 25.35 22.06
C LEU A 15 2.90 25.09 21.85
N ASP A 16 3.30 23.84 22.10
CA ASP A 16 4.63 23.35 21.73
C ASP A 16 4.93 23.67 20.25
N PRO A 17 6.16 24.10 19.89
CA PRO A 17 6.54 24.41 18.51
C PRO A 17 6.19 23.30 17.51
N GLY A 18 6.21 22.03 17.92
CA GLY A 18 5.80 20.90 17.10
C GLY A 18 4.31 20.94 16.69
N TYR A 19 3.42 21.39 17.57
CA TYR A 19 2.00 21.56 17.25
C TYR A 19 1.75 22.81 16.40
N LYS A 20 2.51 23.90 16.60
CA LYS A 20 2.49 25.06 15.69
C LYS A 20 2.86 24.62 14.27
N PHE A 21 3.90 23.79 14.13
CA PHE A 21 4.31 23.22 12.85
C PHE A 21 3.22 22.35 12.20
N ILE A 22 2.54 21.49 12.97
CA ILE A 22 1.39 20.71 12.46
C ILE A 22 0.32 21.63 11.86
N GLY A 23 -0.02 22.74 12.52
CA GLY A 23 -1.00 23.69 12.04
C GLY A 23 -0.62 24.32 10.68
N VAL A 24 0.64 24.75 10.54
CA VAL A 24 1.15 25.30 9.27
C VAL A 24 1.09 24.26 8.14
N VAL A 25 1.57 23.04 8.40
CA VAL A 25 1.57 21.97 7.39
C VAL A 25 0.15 21.53 7.04
N PHE A 26 -0.76 21.49 8.01
CA PHE A 26 -2.19 21.21 7.79
C PHE A 26 -2.79 22.22 6.82
N CYS A 27 -2.59 23.52 7.06
CA CYS A 27 -3.04 24.58 6.15
C CYS A 27 -2.42 24.41 4.76
N GLY A 28 -1.14 24.02 4.67
CA GLY A 28 -0.46 23.70 3.42
C GLY A 28 -1.13 22.56 2.64
N PHE A 29 -1.47 21.45 3.30
CA PHE A 29 -2.20 20.34 2.67
C PHE A 29 -3.59 20.76 2.19
N VAL A 30 -4.34 21.51 3.01
CA VAL A 30 -5.67 22.03 2.64
C VAL A 30 -5.58 22.96 1.43
N ALA A 31 -4.60 23.88 1.41
CA ALA A 31 -4.36 24.77 0.29
C ALA A 31 -3.99 23.98 -0.98
N ALA A 32 -3.06 23.01 -0.88
CA ALA A 32 -2.69 22.15 -1.99
C ALA A 32 -3.88 21.38 -2.56
N PHE A 33 -4.76 20.84 -1.69
CA PHE A 33 -6.00 20.21 -2.12
C PHE A 33 -6.87 21.16 -2.93
N HIS A 34 -7.10 22.39 -2.44
CA HIS A 34 -7.92 23.38 -3.13
C HIS A 34 -7.34 23.83 -4.47
N LEU A 35 -6.03 23.95 -4.57
CA LEU A 35 -5.34 24.27 -5.83
C LEU A 35 -5.46 23.14 -6.85
N MET A 36 -5.40 21.88 -6.40
CA MET A 36 -5.46 20.71 -7.28
C MET A 36 -6.89 20.27 -7.63
N MET A 37 -7.86 20.51 -6.74
CA MET A 37 -9.24 20.03 -6.87
C MET A 37 -9.91 20.35 -8.23
N PRO A 38 -9.74 21.55 -8.83
CA PRO A 38 -10.34 21.87 -10.13
C PRO A 38 -9.94 20.92 -11.27
N PHE A 39 -8.76 20.30 -11.19
CA PHE A 39 -8.26 19.37 -12.21
C PHE A 39 -8.84 17.95 -12.10
N TYR A 40 -9.53 17.64 -10.99
CA TYR A 40 -10.05 16.30 -10.72
C TYR A 40 -11.57 16.36 -10.50
N PRO A 41 -12.39 16.14 -11.54
CA PRO A 41 -13.83 16.37 -11.45
C PRO A 41 -14.56 15.35 -10.57
N SER A 42 -14.07 14.11 -10.48
CA SER A 42 -14.75 13.08 -9.70
C SER A 42 -14.41 13.14 -8.22
N VAL A 43 -15.42 12.97 -7.36
CA VAL A 43 -15.27 12.87 -5.89
C VAL A 43 -14.27 11.78 -5.51
N LYS A 44 -14.27 10.68 -6.26
CA LYS A 44 -13.32 9.58 -6.05
C LYS A 44 -11.88 10.02 -6.28
N GLN A 45 -11.57 10.71 -7.38
CA GLN A 45 -10.22 11.20 -7.63
C GLN A 45 -9.78 12.21 -6.57
N ARG A 46 -10.67 13.13 -6.18
CA ARG A 46 -10.39 14.13 -5.13
C ARG A 46 -10.00 13.48 -3.80
N ALA A 47 -10.69 12.40 -3.42
CA ALA A 47 -10.37 11.65 -2.21
C ALA A 47 -8.96 11.04 -2.18
N TRP A 48 -8.27 10.93 -3.32
CA TRP A 48 -6.90 10.40 -3.39
C TRP A 48 -5.82 11.48 -3.46
N LEU A 49 -6.17 12.77 -3.56
CA LEU A 49 -5.20 13.87 -3.68
C LEU A 49 -4.29 13.96 -2.45
N LEU A 50 -4.88 14.12 -1.26
CA LEU A 50 -4.12 14.24 -0.02
C LEU A 50 -3.37 12.95 0.29
N THR A 51 -3.99 11.79 0.08
CA THR A 51 -3.31 10.49 0.24
C THR A 51 -2.09 10.39 -0.67
N SER A 52 -2.17 10.82 -1.92
CA SER A 52 -1.03 10.83 -2.84
C SER A 52 0.11 11.71 -2.32
N LEU A 53 -0.20 12.92 -1.87
CA LEU A 53 0.80 13.85 -1.33
C LEU A 53 1.44 13.29 -0.04
N GLY A 54 0.63 12.86 0.94
CA GLY A 54 1.11 12.32 2.20
C GLY A 54 1.96 11.05 2.04
N SER A 55 1.50 10.09 1.24
CA SER A 55 2.25 8.85 0.96
C SER A 55 3.54 9.09 0.19
N SER A 56 3.56 10.07 -0.74
CA SER A 56 4.79 10.46 -1.42
C SER A 56 5.82 11.06 -0.47
N CYS A 57 5.39 11.95 0.43
CA CYS A 57 6.25 12.57 1.43
C CYS A 57 6.86 11.51 2.36
N MET A 58 6.04 10.59 2.88
CA MET A 58 6.51 9.50 3.74
C MET A 58 7.51 8.59 3.05
N THR A 59 7.24 8.23 1.79
CA THR A 59 8.16 7.43 0.98
C THR A 59 9.50 8.14 0.82
N LEU A 60 9.51 9.42 0.45
CA LEU A 60 10.74 10.19 0.24
C LEU A 60 11.53 10.37 1.55
N CYS A 61 10.85 10.73 2.65
CA CYS A 61 11.49 10.89 3.95
C CYS A 61 12.06 9.58 4.51
N SER A 62 11.55 8.42 4.09
CA SER A 62 12.07 7.11 4.51
C SER A 62 13.40 6.73 3.85
N ILE A 63 13.77 7.34 2.72
CA ILE A 63 14.93 6.94 1.90
C ILE A 63 16.24 6.91 2.71
N PRO A 64 16.60 7.94 3.51
CA PRO A 64 17.84 7.91 4.28
C PRO A 64 17.89 6.75 5.29
N PHE A 65 16.76 6.43 5.92
CA PHE A 65 16.66 5.36 6.90
C PHE A 65 16.68 3.97 6.25
N ILE A 66 16.04 3.81 5.09
CA ILE A 66 16.10 2.57 4.30
C ILE A 66 17.52 2.34 3.76
N TRP A 67 18.17 3.41 3.30
CA TRP A 67 19.56 3.35 2.85
C TRP A 67 20.46 2.87 3.99
N ASP A 68 20.38 3.50 5.17
CA ASP A 68 21.15 3.08 6.33
C ASP A 68 20.84 1.63 6.73
N PHE A 69 19.57 1.26 6.83
CA PHE A 69 19.12 -0.08 7.16
C PHE A 69 19.69 -1.16 6.22
N VAL A 70 19.62 -0.94 4.90
CA VAL A 70 20.05 -1.95 3.92
C VAL A 70 21.56 -1.94 3.71
N VAL A 71 22.16 -0.76 3.56
CA VAL A 71 23.55 -0.61 3.12
C VAL A 71 24.51 -0.65 4.29
N ASN A 72 24.22 0.10 5.37
CA ASN A 72 25.15 0.24 6.49
C ASN A 72 24.91 -0.83 7.56
N GLN A 73 23.63 -1.15 7.83
CA GLN A 73 23.26 -2.08 8.91
C GLN A 73 22.95 -3.49 8.43
N HIS A 74 22.97 -3.75 7.13
CA HIS A 74 22.72 -5.08 6.54
C HIS A 74 21.42 -5.75 7.03
N GLY A 75 20.39 -4.96 7.31
CA GLY A 75 19.11 -5.44 7.82
C GLY A 75 18.98 -5.47 9.34
N ASP A 76 19.98 -5.01 10.09
CA ASP A 76 19.90 -4.85 11.54
C ASP A 76 19.20 -3.55 11.92
N VAL A 77 18.18 -3.63 12.79
CA VAL A 77 17.45 -2.45 13.30
C VAL A 77 18.09 -1.88 14.57
N SER A 78 19.06 -2.57 15.17
CA SER A 78 19.67 -2.20 16.46
C SER A 78 20.42 -0.86 16.37
N HIS A 79 21.02 -0.56 15.22
CA HIS A 79 21.92 0.57 15.02
C HIS A 79 21.43 1.56 13.95
N LEU A 80 20.12 1.64 13.76
CA LEU A 80 19.52 2.57 12.80
C LEU A 80 19.91 4.01 13.09
N ILE A 81 20.25 4.74 12.05
CA ILE A 81 20.55 6.17 12.13
C ILE A 81 19.38 6.94 12.75
N GLN A 82 19.70 7.73 13.77
CA GLN A 82 18.75 8.62 14.42
C GLN A 82 19.00 10.03 13.91
N ILE A 83 18.12 10.52 13.04
CA ILE A 83 18.12 11.91 12.56
C ILE A 83 16.83 12.57 13.07
N PRO A 84 16.80 13.14 14.29
CA PRO A 84 15.58 13.72 14.87
C PRO A 84 14.97 14.80 13.97
N ALA A 85 15.81 15.66 13.38
CA ALA A 85 15.35 16.73 12.49
C ALA A 85 14.49 16.22 11.33
N ILE A 86 14.90 15.14 10.66
CA ILE A 86 14.12 14.55 9.55
C ILE A 86 12.98 13.72 10.11
N SER A 87 13.25 12.86 11.09
CA SER A 87 12.27 11.87 11.54
C SER A 87 11.08 12.48 12.26
N VAL A 88 11.31 13.45 13.16
CA VAL A 88 10.25 14.17 13.86
C VAL A 88 9.48 15.05 12.89
N THR A 89 10.15 15.79 12.02
CA THR A 89 9.49 16.65 11.01
C THR A 89 8.58 15.84 10.10
N ALA A 90 9.07 14.73 9.53
CA ALA A 90 8.27 13.86 8.68
C ALA A 90 7.08 13.24 9.44
N ALA A 91 7.28 12.84 10.70
CA ALA A 91 6.23 12.29 11.53
C ALA A 91 5.13 13.33 11.85
N ARG A 92 5.52 14.59 12.14
CA ARG A 92 4.59 15.71 12.33
C ARG A 92 3.87 16.08 11.03
N MET A 93 4.55 16.05 9.88
CA MET A 93 3.93 16.22 8.57
C MET A 93 2.89 15.13 8.30
N PHE A 94 3.16 13.89 8.68
CA PHE A 94 2.21 12.79 8.56
C PHE A 94 0.96 13.02 9.43
N GLN A 95 1.12 13.45 10.67
CA GLN A 95 -0.02 13.82 11.53
C GLN A 95 -0.86 14.95 10.93
N ALA A 96 -0.21 15.99 10.38
CA ALA A 96 -0.88 17.08 9.69
C ALA A 96 -1.67 16.59 8.46
N TYR A 97 -1.11 15.67 7.67
CA TYR A 97 -1.81 14.99 6.58
C TYR A 97 -3.05 14.23 7.07
N LEU A 98 -2.94 13.44 8.14
CA LEU A 98 -4.07 12.67 8.68
C LEU A 98 -5.22 13.59 9.11
N ALA A 99 -4.89 14.69 9.79
CA ALA A 99 -5.85 15.70 10.20
C ALA A 99 -6.49 16.39 8.97
N ALA A 100 -5.69 16.77 7.97
CA ALA A 100 -6.17 17.39 6.74
C ALA A 100 -7.10 16.46 5.95
N ASP A 101 -6.76 15.18 5.82
CA ASP A 101 -7.58 14.22 5.08
C ASP A 101 -8.94 13.96 5.77
N LEU A 102 -8.98 13.88 7.10
CA LEU A 102 -10.24 13.78 7.83
C LEU A 102 -11.08 15.05 7.70
N PHE A 103 -10.46 16.23 7.82
CA PHE A 103 -11.14 17.52 7.70
C PHE A 103 -11.71 17.73 6.29
N VAL A 104 -10.86 17.68 5.27
CA VAL A 104 -11.25 17.87 3.87
C VAL A 104 -12.22 16.77 3.46
N GLY A 105 -11.95 15.52 3.82
CA GLY A 105 -12.85 14.44 3.43
C GLY A 105 -14.19 14.46 4.15
N ARG A 106 -14.30 15.04 5.35
CA ARG A 106 -15.60 15.32 5.98
C ARG A 106 -16.44 16.32 5.18
N LEU A 107 -15.79 17.28 4.52
CA LEU A 107 -16.42 18.36 3.75
C LEU A 107 -16.70 17.96 2.30
N TYR A 108 -15.72 17.41 1.60
CA TYR A 108 -15.75 17.24 0.13
C TYR A 108 -16.02 15.81 -0.34
N TYR A 109 -15.67 14.79 0.43
CA TYR A 109 -15.77 13.39 0.00
C TYR A 109 -16.18 12.44 1.13
N ARG A 110 -17.16 12.83 1.94
CA ARG A 110 -17.62 12.08 3.12
C ARG A 110 -17.97 10.63 2.80
N SER A 111 -18.53 10.36 1.61
CA SER A 111 -18.90 9.02 1.16
C SER A 111 -17.71 8.10 0.91
N GLN A 112 -16.50 8.65 0.80
CA GLN A 112 -15.27 7.89 0.56
C GLN A 112 -14.53 7.54 1.87
N ILE A 113 -14.81 8.22 2.99
CA ILE A 113 -14.18 7.90 4.28
C ILE A 113 -14.96 6.76 4.97
N ASN A 114 -14.34 5.59 5.05
CA ASN A 114 -14.85 4.47 5.84
C ASN A 114 -14.60 4.71 7.35
N ILE A 115 -15.51 4.27 8.21
CA ILE A 115 -15.38 4.40 9.68
C ILE A 115 -14.12 3.68 10.19
N VAL A 116 -13.87 2.45 9.74
CA VAL A 116 -12.77 1.64 10.28
C VAL A 116 -11.45 2.05 9.64
N THR A 117 -11.38 2.05 8.30
CA THR A 117 -10.12 2.25 7.58
C THR A 117 -9.78 3.72 7.33
N GLY A 118 -10.75 4.63 7.50
CA GLY A 118 -10.53 6.08 7.42
C GLY A 118 -10.43 6.67 8.83
N TRP A 119 -11.56 6.84 9.51
CA TRP A 119 -11.60 7.51 10.82
C TRP A 119 -10.77 6.80 11.89
N GLY A 120 -11.06 5.53 12.15
CA GLY A 120 -10.37 4.75 13.19
C GLY A 120 -8.86 4.67 12.93
N HIS A 121 -8.48 4.32 11.70
CA HIS A 121 -7.07 4.26 11.30
C HIS A 121 -6.34 5.60 11.50
N HIS A 122 -6.91 6.71 11.03
CA HIS A 122 -6.25 8.02 11.11
C HIS A 122 -6.09 8.50 12.56
N ILE A 123 -7.13 8.33 13.40
CA ILE A 123 -7.07 8.71 14.82
C ILE A 123 -6.03 7.87 15.56
N VAL A 124 -6.01 6.56 15.34
CA VAL A 124 -5.01 5.66 15.96
C VAL A 124 -3.60 6.06 15.56
N TYR A 125 -3.35 6.35 14.28
CA TYR A 125 -2.03 6.80 13.83
C TYR A 125 -1.66 8.18 14.36
N MET A 126 -2.60 9.11 14.51
CA MET A 126 -2.30 10.41 15.14
C MET A 126 -1.77 10.24 16.56
N VAL A 127 -2.43 9.42 17.39
CA VAL A 127 -2.00 9.14 18.77
C VAL A 127 -0.70 8.33 18.81
N LEU A 128 -0.60 7.29 17.98
CA LEU A 128 0.58 6.44 17.92
C LEU A 128 1.82 7.23 17.54
N VAL A 129 1.74 8.06 16.50
CA VAL A 129 2.88 8.86 16.04
C VAL A 129 3.28 9.89 17.09
N ASP A 130 2.33 10.52 17.79
CA ASP A 130 2.63 11.43 18.89
C ASP A 130 3.40 10.71 20.01
N TYR A 131 2.94 9.50 20.37
CA TYR A 131 3.62 8.65 21.34
C TYR A 131 5.05 8.31 20.91
N LEU A 132 5.25 7.85 19.66
CA LEU A 132 6.58 7.49 19.15
C LEU A 132 7.54 8.68 19.13
N ILE A 133 7.04 9.89 18.84
CA ILE A 133 7.85 11.11 18.92
C ILE A 133 8.29 11.39 20.37
N ARG A 134 7.37 11.29 21.35
CA ARG A 134 7.68 11.52 22.78
C ARG A 134 8.72 10.54 23.33
N TRP A 135 8.75 9.31 22.82
CA TRP A 135 9.72 8.29 23.19
C TRP A 135 11.02 8.31 22.37
N GLY A 136 11.18 9.26 21.43
CA GLY A 136 12.35 9.33 20.56
C GLY A 136 12.42 8.21 19.49
N TRP A 137 11.32 7.50 19.25
CA TRP A 137 11.21 6.38 18.32
C TRP A 137 10.63 6.78 16.95
N SER A 138 10.67 8.07 16.62
CA SER A 138 10.20 8.59 15.32
C SER A 138 10.96 7.97 14.13
N HIS A 139 12.23 7.65 14.30
CA HIS A 139 13.06 7.04 13.26
C HIS A 139 12.54 5.66 12.83
N ILE A 140 12.01 4.85 13.76
CA ILE A 140 11.38 3.55 13.48
C ILE A 140 10.12 3.75 12.62
N PHE A 141 9.32 4.76 12.96
CA PHE A 141 8.12 5.11 12.20
C PHE A 141 8.46 5.58 10.78
N ILE A 142 9.50 6.39 10.61
CA ILE A 142 9.90 6.89 9.29
C ILE A 142 10.58 5.79 8.45
N LEU A 143 11.33 4.86 9.05
CA LEU A 143 11.79 3.66 8.35
C LEU A 143 10.61 2.87 7.77
N ALA A 144 9.56 2.68 8.57
CA ALA A 144 8.31 2.07 8.14
C ALA A 144 7.54 2.89 7.08
N GLY A 145 7.90 4.16 6.86
CA GLY A 145 7.31 5.04 5.84
C GLY A 145 7.43 4.53 4.41
N CYS A 146 8.41 3.68 4.10
CA CYS A 146 8.53 3.05 2.78
C CYS A 146 7.34 2.10 2.46
N MET A 147 6.60 1.65 3.48
CA MET A 147 5.37 0.88 3.31
C MET A 147 4.23 1.67 2.66
N GLU A 148 4.39 2.98 2.49
CA GLU A 148 3.45 3.84 1.76
C GLU A 148 3.63 3.81 0.24
N ILE A 149 4.71 3.22 -0.30
CA ILE A 149 4.93 3.04 -1.74
C ILE A 149 3.71 2.44 -2.48
N PRO A 150 3.11 1.31 -2.04
CA PRO A 150 1.90 0.77 -2.67
C PRO A 150 0.70 1.72 -2.56
N THR A 151 0.56 2.47 -1.47
CA THR A 151 -0.51 3.48 -1.30
C THR A 151 -0.34 4.61 -2.31
N PHE A 152 0.88 5.12 -2.44
CA PHE A 152 1.21 6.17 -3.40
C PHE A 152 0.90 5.73 -4.83
N HIS A 153 1.34 4.53 -5.22
CA HIS A 153 1.01 3.96 -6.52
C HIS A 153 -0.51 3.84 -6.73
N LEU A 154 -1.25 3.36 -5.73
CA LEU A 154 -2.71 3.23 -5.80
C LEU A 154 -3.41 4.59 -5.91
N ALA A 155 -2.92 5.61 -5.19
CA ALA A 155 -3.47 6.97 -5.23
C ALA A 155 -3.30 7.57 -6.63
N ILE A 156 -2.09 7.50 -7.20
CA ILE A 156 -1.81 7.95 -8.57
C ILE A 156 -2.65 7.19 -9.59
N ALA A 157 -2.75 5.86 -9.48
CA ALA A 157 -3.59 5.05 -10.37
C ALA A 157 -5.09 5.36 -10.24
N SER A 158 -5.54 5.83 -9.08
CA SER A 158 -6.93 6.22 -8.84
C SER A 158 -7.23 7.61 -9.41
N MET A 159 -6.24 8.52 -9.38
CA MET A 159 -6.33 9.84 -10.01
C MET A 159 -6.21 9.76 -11.54
N HIS A 160 -5.33 8.88 -12.04
CA HIS A 160 -5.06 8.68 -13.45
C HIS A 160 -5.25 7.20 -13.83
N PRO A 161 -6.48 6.78 -14.17
CA PRO A 161 -6.78 5.37 -14.46
C PRO A 161 -5.92 4.70 -15.53
N ARG A 162 -5.32 5.49 -16.44
CA ARG A 162 -4.38 5.01 -17.47
C ARG A 162 -3.07 4.46 -16.88
N LEU A 163 -2.68 4.92 -15.68
CA LEU A 163 -1.47 4.48 -14.98
C LEU A 163 -1.72 3.22 -14.13
N ARG A 164 -2.93 2.68 -14.12
CA ARG A 164 -3.29 1.56 -13.26
C ARG A 164 -2.61 0.27 -13.71
N GLN A 165 -1.67 -0.22 -12.91
CA GLN A 165 -0.97 -1.48 -13.12
C GLN A 165 -1.17 -2.42 -11.93
N ASP A 166 -2.19 -3.27 -12.03
CA ASP A 166 -2.62 -4.21 -11.00
C ASP A 166 -1.45 -5.11 -10.48
N ILE A 167 -0.55 -5.57 -11.36
CA ILE A 167 0.58 -6.43 -10.98
C ILE A 167 1.63 -5.64 -10.18
N VAL A 168 1.96 -4.42 -10.61
CA VAL A 168 2.94 -3.56 -9.92
C VAL A 168 2.46 -3.23 -8.51
N PHE A 169 1.18 -2.85 -8.36
CA PHE A 169 0.58 -2.64 -7.05
C PHE A 169 0.74 -3.87 -6.14
N ALA A 170 0.47 -5.07 -6.65
CA ALA A 170 0.54 -6.30 -5.87
C ALA A 170 1.95 -6.65 -5.41
N VAL A 171 2.93 -6.50 -6.30
CA VAL A 171 4.36 -6.73 -5.99
C VAL A 171 4.83 -5.72 -4.94
N LEU A 172 4.53 -4.44 -5.13
CA LEU A 172 4.87 -3.39 -4.17
C LEU A 172 4.22 -3.64 -2.81
N PHE A 173 2.94 -4.02 -2.79
CA PHE A 173 2.21 -4.32 -1.55
C PHE A 173 2.82 -5.52 -0.83
N PHE A 174 3.12 -6.60 -1.55
CA PHE A 174 3.75 -7.78 -0.96
C PHE A 174 5.15 -7.45 -0.41
N ALA A 175 6.00 -6.81 -1.21
CA ALA A 175 7.37 -6.51 -0.83
C ALA A 175 7.43 -5.62 0.42
N THR A 176 6.64 -4.54 0.43
CA THR A 176 6.73 -3.52 1.50
C THR A 176 5.80 -3.80 2.68
N ARG A 177 4.52 -4.11 2.45
CA ARG A 177 3.53 -4.28 3.54
C ARG A 177 3.41 -5.70 4.07
N ILE A 178 3.99 -6.70 3.40
CA ILE A 178 4.01 -8.09 3.89
C ILE A 178 5.43 -8.48 4.28
N ALA A 179 6.35 -8.60 3.32
CA ALA A 179 7.69 -9.11 3.58
C ALA A 179 8.50 -8.19 4.49
N PHE A 180 8.64 -6.91 4.12
CA PHE A 180 9.38 -5.94 4.93
C PHE A 180 8.73 -5.70 6.30
N HIS A 181 7.39 -5.69 6.39
CA HIS A 181 6.68 -5.60 7.67
C HIS A 181 6.99 -6.79 8.60
N VAL A 182 6.95 -8.03 8.10
CA VAL A 182 7.30 -9.23 8.87
C VAL A 182 8.75 -9.19 9.30
N MET A 183 9.64 -8.76 8.42
CA MET A 183 11.05 -8.60 8.74
C MET A 183 11.25 -7.59 9.88
N LEU A 184 10.64 -6.39 9.82
CA LEU A 184 10.71 -5.43 10.94
C LEU A 184 10.16 -6.02 12.24
N PHE A 185 9.01 -6.70 12.18
CA PHE A 185 8.44 -7.38 13.35
C PHE A 185 9.44 -8.36 13.99
N VAL A 186 10.06 -9.23 13.18
CA VAL A 186 11.02 -10.23 13.66
C VAL A 186 12.30 -9.56 14.16
N SER A 187 12.79 -8.51 13.49
CA SER A 187 14.01 -7.79 13.89
C SER A 187 13.90 -7.13 15.27
N TYR A 188 12.70 -6.73 15.71
CA TYR A 188 12.47 -6.19 17.06
C TYR A 188 12.12 -7.24 18.11
N LEU A 189 12.11 -8.54 17.81
CA LEU A 189 11.88 -9.59 18.83
C LEU A 189 13.10 -9.83 19.76
N PRO A 190 14.34 -9.97 19.24
CA PRO A 190 15.51 -10.26 20.06
C PRO A 190 15.71 -9.25 21.18
N LYS A 191 16.04 -9.75 22.37
CA LYS A 191 16.32 -8.90 23.54
C LYS A 191 17.47 -7.93 23.28
N SER A 192 18.57 -8.43 22.69
CA SER A 192 19.75 -7.62 22.34
C SER A 192 19.38 -6.40 21.50
N THR A 193 18.58 -6.59 20.45
CA THR A 193 18.13 -5.52 19.57
C THR A 193 17.20 -4.54 20.30
N ARG A 194 16.27 -5.04 21.12
CA ARG A 194 15.36 -4.16 21.87
C ARG A 194 16.09 -3.32 22.91
N ASP A 195 17.04 -3.90 23.64
CA ASP A 195 17.81 -3.21 24.67
C ASP A 195 18.57 -2.01 24.06
N ILE A 196 19.12 -2.18 22.85
CA ILE A 196 19.85 -1.14 22.13
C ILE A 196 18.90 -0.13 21.45
N ALA A 197 17.95 -0.59 20.64
CA ALA A 197 17.15 0.29 19.78
C ALA A 197 16.03 1.03 20.54
N VAL A 198 15.40 0.36 21.51
CA VAL A 198 14.15 0.81 22.15
C VAL A 198 14.14 0.59 23.66
N GLN A 199 15.32 0.58 24.29
CA GLN A 199 15.48 0.52 25.75
C GLN A 199 14.73 -0.67 26.38
N GLY A 200 14.77 -1.82 25.70
CA GLY A 200 14.15 -3.07 26.14
C GLY A 200 12.65 -3.16 25.88
N SER A 201 12.01 -2.15 25.29
CA SER A 201 10.56 -2.15 25.06
C SER A 201 10.13 -3.17 23.99
N PHE A 202 9.07 -3.95 24.29
CA PHE A 202 8.38 -4.79 23.30
C PHE A 202 7.39 -4.02 22.42
N LEU A 203 7.16 -2.74 22.70
CA LEU A 203 6.09 -1.99 22.07
C LEU A 203 6.17 -1.95 20.54
N PRO A 204 7.33 -1.72 19.88
CA PRO A 204 7.42 -1.77 18.43
C PRO A 204 6.93 -3.10 17.85
N SER A 205 7.36 -4.22 18.44
CA SER A 205 6.98 -5.57 18.01
C SER A 205 5.47 -5.80 18.16
N ILE A 206 4.88 -5.34 19.27
CA ILE A 206 3.44 -5.39 19.49
C ILE A 206 2.70 -4.56 18.43
N LEU A 207 3.16 -3.35 18.14
CA LEU A 207 2.54 -2.47 17.15
C LEU A 207 2.60 -3.08 15.74
N PHE A 208 3.75 -3.63 15.33
CA PHE A 208 3.86 -4.35 14.07
C PHE A 208 2.95 -5.58 14.04
N ALA A 209 2.89 -6.36 15.12
CA ALA A 209 2.01 -7.53 15.19
C ALA A 209 0.52 -7.14 15.08
N LEU A 210 0.10 -6.04 15.70
CA LEU A 210 -1.29 -5.57 15.65
C LEU A 210 -1.68 -5.00 14.28
N ALA A 211 -0.75 -4.32 13.58
CA ALA A 211 -0.99 -3.76 12.26
C ALA A 211 -1.01 -4.83 11.14
N PHE A 212 -0.23 -5.92 11.30
CA PHE A 212 -0.03 -6.93 10.26
C PHE A 212 -1.33 -7.62 9.76
N PRO A 213 -2.28 -8.05 10.62
CA PRO A 213 -3.53 -8.70 10.18
C PRO A 213 -4.33 -7.86 9.18
N MET A 214 -4.30 -6.53 9.32
CA MET A 214 -4.97 -5.61 8.41
C MET A 214 -4.30 -5.65 7.02
N HIS A 215 -2.98 -5.60 6.95
CA HIS A 215 -2.24 -5.69 5.69
C HIS A 215 -2.44 -7.03 5.00
N LEU A 216 -2.41 -8.13 5.77
CA LEU A 216 -2.68 -9.46 5.25
C LEU A 216 -4.10 -9.57 4.67
N MET A 217 -5.11 -9.05 5.38
CA MET A 217 -6.49 -9.03 4.92
C MET A 217 -6.65 -8.26 3.60
N TRP A 218 -6.02 -7.09 3.47
CA TRP A 218 -6.03 -6.30 2.25
C TRP A 218 -5.32 -6.99 1.09
N PHE A 219 -4.18 -7.63 1.33
CA PHE A 219 -3.46 -8.38 0.31
C PHE A 219 -4.29 -9.57 -0.20
N ILE A 220 -4.92 -10.33 0.69
CA ILE A 220 -5.85 -11.40 0.31
C ILE A 220 -7.02 -10.85 -0.52
N GLY A 221 -7.55 -9.68 -0.15
CA GLY A 221 -8.57 -8.98 -0.93
C GLY A 221 -8.10 -8.64 -2.34
N CYS A 222 -6.86 -8.16 -2.48
CA CYS A 222 -6.23 -7.86 -3.76
C CYS A 222 -6.12 -9.10 -4.65
N LEU A 223 -5.61 -10.22 -4.12
CA LEU A 223 -5.46 -11.49 -4.84
C LEU A 223 -6.82 -12.04 -5.31
N LYS A 224 -7.82 -12.04 -4.42
CA LYS A 224 -9.20 -12.44 -4.78
C LYS A 224 -9.76 -11.56 -5.91
N GLY A 225 -9.46 -10.26 -5.87
CA GLY A 225 -9.80 -9.31 -6.93
C GLY A 225 -9.21 -9.69 -8.29
N PHE A 226 -7.93 -10.07 -8.34
CA PHE A 226 -7.29 -10.51 -9.58
C PHE A 226 -7.88 -11.80 -10.12
N ILE A 227 -8.07 -12.81 -9.27
CA ILE A 227 -8.66 -14.09 -9.67
C ILE A 227 -10.04 -13.87 -10.26
N LYS A 228 -10.87 -13.04 -9.61
CA LYS A 228 -12.22 -12.70 -10.11
C LYS A 228 -12.16 -12.01 -11.48
N ARG A 229 -11.30 -11.00 -11.66
CA ARG A 229 -11.15 -10.29 -12.94
C ARG A 229 -10.62 -11.20 -14.04
N HIS A 230 -9.66 -12.07 -13.73
CA HIS A 230 -9.11 -13.05 -14.67
C HIS A 230 -10.19 -14.02 -15.15
N LYS A 231 -10.96 -14.61 -14.23
CA LYS A 231 -12.08 -15.49 -14.58
C LYS A 231 -13.13 -14.78 -15.44
N SER A 232 -13.49 -13.55 -15.10
CA SER A 232 -14.45 -12.75 -15.89
C SER A 232 -13.96 -12.46 -17.31
N ARG A 233 -12.67 -12.11 -17.48
CA ARG A 233 -12.09 -11.91 -18.82
C ARG A 233 -12.05 -13.20 -19.63
N LYS A 234 -11.69 -14.33 -19.01
CA LYS A 234 -11.69 -15.64 -19.68
C LYS A 234 -13.09 -16.03 -20.14
N ALA A 235 -14.11 -15.85 -19.29
CA ALA A 235 -15.50 -16.10 -19.63
C ALA A 235 -15.99 -15.21 -20.77
N LYS A 236 -15.67 -13.91 -20.75
CA LYS A 236 -16.01 -12.99 -21.84
C LYS A 236 -15.31 -13.31 -23.15
N ALA A 237 -14.03 -13.70 -23.10
CA ALA A 237 -13.29 -14.11 -24.28
C ALA A 237 -13.86 -15.41 -24.88
N ALA A 238 -14.24 -16.37 -24.04
CA ALA A 238 -14.90 -17.60 -24.49
C ALA A 238 -16.27 -17.31 -25.14
N ALA A 239 -17.09 -16.45 -24.53
CA ALA A 239 -18.38 -16.06 -25.08
C ALA A 239 -18.25 -15.28 -26.40
N ALA A 240 -17.21 -14.43 -26.54
CA ALA A 240 -16.93 -13.74 -27.78
C ALA A 240 -16.50 -14.72 -28.88
N ALA A 241 -15.67 -15.72 -28.56
CA ALA A 241 -15.23 -16.75 -29.50
C ALA A 241 -16.41 -17.58 -30.04
N SER A 242 -17.35 -17.98 -29.18
CA SER A 242 -18.54 -18.73 -29.61
C SER A 242 -19.48 -17.92 -30.51
N LEU A 243 -19.56 -16.60 -30.32
CA LEU A 243 -20.37 -15.74 -31.19
C LEU A 243 -19.76 -15.64 -32.60
N THR A 244 -18.44 -15.48 -32.69
CA THR A 244 -17.74 -15.48 -34.00
C THR A 244 -17.91 -16.81 -34.75
N GLU A 245 -17.84 -17.96 -34.06
CA GLU A 245 -18.07 -19.26 -34.70
C GLU A 245 -19.50 -19.36 -35.28
N SER A 246 -20.51 -18.87 -34.56
CA SER A 246 -21.90 -18.87 -35.05
C SER A 246 -22.16 -17.92 -36.23
N GLU A 247 -21.45 -16.78 -36.27
CA GLU A 247 -21.56 -15.85 -37.40
C GLU A 247 -20.90 -16.41 -38.66
N ASP A 248 -19.77 -17.10 -38.53
CA ASP A 248 -19.08 -17.73 -39.65
C ASP A 248 -19.88 -18.93 -40.20
N GLU A 249 -20.51 -19.73 -39.34
CA GLU A 249 -21.42 -20.80 -39.76
C GLU A 249 -22.63 -20.24 -40.53
N LYS A 250 -23.23 -19.15 -40.05
CA LYS A 250 -24.35 -18.49 -40.72
C LYS A 250 -23.93 -17.91 -42.09
N LYS A 251 -22.75 -17.31 -42.19
CA LYS A 251 -22.21 -16.83 -43.48
C LYS A 251 -21.91 -17.99 -44.43
N ALA A 252 -21.37 -19.10 -43.94
CA ALA A 252 -21.12 -20.29 -44.74
C ALA A 252 -22.43 -20.84 -45.35
N LEU A 253 -23.50 -20.92 -44.56
CA LEU A 253 -24.84 -21.30 -45.04
C LEU A 253 -25.38 -20.37 -46.14
N LEU A 254 -25.21 -19.06 -45.98
CA LEU A 254 -25.65 -18.04 -46.95
C LEU A 254 -24.84 -18.04 -48.27
N THR A 255 -23.62 -18.59 -48.28
CA THR A 255 -22.74 -18.58 -49.46
C THR A 255 -22.87 -19.85 -50.30
N THR A 256 -23.75 -20.78 -49.94
CA THR A 256 -24.03 -21.97 -50.76
C THR A 256 -24.76 -21.53 -52.03
N PRO A 257 -24.15 -21.62 -53.23
CA PRO A 257 -24.79 -21.19 -54.47
C PRO A 257 -26.04 -22.05 -54.68
N ALA A 258 -27.18 -21.40 -54.86
CA ALA A 258 -28.41 -22.07 -55.27
C ALA A 258 -28.14 -22.80 -56.59
N VAL A 259 -27.95 -24.11 -56.53
CA VAL A 259 -27.94 -24.98 -57.70
C VAL A 259 -29.32 -24.82 -58.32
N MET A 260 -29.37 -24.10 -59.45
CA MET A 260 -30.56 -23.98 -60.30
C MET A 260 -30.94 -25.36 -60.84
N GLY A 261 -31.69 -26.12 -60.04
CA GLY A 261 -32.51 -27.23 -60.51
C GLY A 261 -33.85 -26.67 -60.95
N GLY A 262 -34.06 -26.58 -62.26
CA GLY A 262 -35.33 -26.16 -62.84
C GLY A 262 -36.45 -27.16 -62.58
N GLY A 263 -37.68 -26.64 -62.50
CA GLY A 263 -38.92 -27.40 -62.68
C GLY A 263 -39.94 -27.23 -61.56
N GLY A 264 -41.11 -26.70 -61.91
CA GLY A 264 -42.35 -26.95 -61.16
C GLY A 264 -43.01 -25.74 -60.52
N VAL A 265 -43.78 -25.01 -61.34
CA VAL A 265 -44.83 -24.08 -60.90
C VAL A 265 -45.85 -24.84 -60.04
N THR A 266 -46.00 -24.52 -58.76
CA THR A 266 -47.26 -24.70 -58.02
C THR A 266 -47.42 -23.64 -56.94
N SER A 267 -48.69 -23.30 -56.76
CA SER A 267 -49.29 -22.13 -56.13
C SER A 267 -48.94 -21.87 -54.66
N ILE A 268 -48.77 -20.58 -54.36
CA ILE A 268 -48.65 -19.96 -53.03
C ILE A 268 -49.99 -20.07 -52.27
N PRO A 269 -50.03 -20.62 -51.04
CA PRO A 269 -51.14 -20.41 -50.13
C PRO A 269 -50.94 -19.15 -49.27
N PRO A 270 -52.03 -18.48 -48.86
CA PRO A 270 -51.96 -17.22 -48.12
C PRO A 270 -51.51 -17.43 -46.67
N THR A 271 -50.67 -16.50 -46.23
CA THR A 271 -50.19 -16.30 -44.86
C THR A 271 -51.33 -16.21 -43.85
N PRO A 272 -51.31 -16.96 -42.73
CA PRO A 272 -52.15 -16.67 -41.58
C PRO A 272 -51.50 -15.57 -40.73
N SER A 273 -52.28 -14.52 -40.48
CA SER A 273 -52.06 -13.49 -39.47
C SER A 273 -51.89 -14.13 -38.09
N PHE A 274 -50.67 -14.08 -37.54
CA PHE A 274 -50.40 -14.55 -36.19
C PHE A 274 -50.52 -13.37 -35.20
N GLU A 275 -51.75 -13.21 -34.71
CA GLU A 275 -52.11 -12.44 -33.53
C GLU A 275 -51.54 -13.13 -32.28
N LYS A 276 -50.77 -12.43 -31.46
CA LYS A 276 -50.35 -12.90 -30.13
C LYS A 276 -50.73 -11.86 -29.07
N SER A 277 -51.88 -12.10 -28.48
CA SER A 277 -52.30 -11.60 -27.17
C SER A 277 -51.80 -12.51 -26.04
N LEU A 278 -51.58 -11.88 -24.86
CA LEU A 278 -51.46 -12.41 -23.48
C LEU A 278 -50.05 -12.70 -22.92
N PRO A 279 -49.82 -12.64 -21.57
CA PRO A 279 -50.49 -11.85 -20.52
C PRO A 279 -49.54 -11.08 -19.57
N MET A 280 -50.15 -10.23 -18.76
CA MET A 280 -49.63 -9.57 -17.57
C MET A 280 -49.61 -10.55 -16.38
N ALA A 281 -48.46 -10.76 -15.71
CA ALA A 281 -48.35 -11.09 -14.27
C ALA A 281 -46.88 -11.29 -13.78
N LEU A 282 -46.55 -10.59 -12.69
CA LEU A 282 -45.55 -10.81 -11.59
C LEU A 282 -44.18 -11.47 -11.92
N GLY A 283 -43.02 -11.01 -11.48
CA GLY A 283 -42.62 -10.11 -10.39
C GLY A 283 -41.17 -10.49 -9.99
N TYR A 284 -40.40 -9.52 -9.47
CA TYR A 284 -38.97 -9.55 -9.11
C TYR A 284 -37.94 -9.23 -10.21
N THR A 285 -37.81 -7.94 -10.51
CA THR A 285 -36.54 -7.38 -10.99
C THR A 285 -35.75 -6.82 -9.80
N THR A 286 -34.57 -7.38 -9.55
CA THR A 286 -33.54 -6.72 -8.74
C THR A 286 -32.97 -5.57 -9.56
N SER A 287 -33.04 -4.37 -9.00
CA SER A 287 -32.58 -3.12 -9.61
C SER A 287 -31.08 -3.18 -9.93
N LEU A 288 -30.79 -3.35 -11.21
CA LEU A 288 -29.52 -3.12 -11.89
C LEU A 288 -29.81 -2.16 -13.04
N LYS A 289 -29.42 -0.90 -12.90
CA LYS A 289 -29.13 0.10 -13.95
C LYS A 289 -28.42 1.27 -13.25
N ALA A 290 -27.40 1.92 -13.82
CA ALA A 290 -27.26 2.26 -15.22
C ALA A 290 -25.85 2.00 -15.78
N THR A 291 -25.83 1.31 -16.92
CA THR A 291 -24.76 1.38 -17.91
C THR A 291 -25.19 2.44 -18.92
N THR A 292 -24.48 3.56 -18.96
CA THR A 292 -24.63 4.54 -20.06
C THR A 292 -23.51 4.26 -21.05
N SER A 293 -23.85 3.72 -22.21
CA SER A 293 -22.94 3.69 -23.37
C SER A 293 -22.95 5.08 -23.99
N ILE A 294 -21.85 5.81 -23.87
CA ILE A 294 -21.61 7.04 -24.62
C ILE A 294 -20.60 6.72 -25.73
N SER A 295 -21.07 6.91 -26.96
CA SER A 295 -20.29 6.90 -28.20
C SER A 295 -19.27 8.06 -28.21
N PRO A 296 -18.04 7.88 -28.71
CA PRO A 296 -17.07 8.96 -28.78
C PRO A 296 -17.36 9.87 -29.98
N SER A 297 -18.00 11.01 -29.72
CA SER A 297 -18.10 12.10 -30.69
C SER A 297 -17.19 13.27 -30.26
N SER A 298 -16.28 13.61 -31.16
CA SER A 298 -15.72 14.94 -31.44
C SER A 298 -15.42 15.87 -30.25
N TYR A 299 -14.17 15.84 -29.77
CA TYR A 299 -13.63 16.96 -28.99
C TYR A 299 -13.25 18.11 -29.95
N LYS A 300 -14.06 19.17 -29.95
CA LYS A 300 -13.67 20.48 -30.49
C LYS A 300 -12.56 21.06 -29.61
N ALA A 301 -11.44 21.38 -30.22
CA ALA A 301 -10.36 22.15 -29.61
C ALA A 301 -10.84 23.59 -29.32
N TYR A 302 -10.59 24.08 -28.11
CA TYR A 302 -10.67 25.50 -27.79
C TYR A 302 -9.25 26.11 -27.80
N PRO A 303 -9.06 27.32 -28.34
CA PRO A 303 -7.76 27.98 -28.41
C PRO A 303 -7.35 28.56 -27.05
N PRO A 304 -6.05 28.80 -26.82
CA PRO A 304 -5.55 29.32 -25.54
C PRO A 304 -5.85 30.82 -25.40
N SER A 305 -6.42 31.20 -24.27
CA SER A 305 -6.51 32.61 -23.85
C SER A 305 -5.16 33.07 -23.31
N THR A 306 -4.52 33.96 -24.06
CA THR A 306 -3.46 34.86 -23.60
C THR A 306 -3.99 35.75 -22.47
N GLN A 307 -3.38 35.71 -21.29
CA GLN A 307 -3.53 36.76 -20.29
C GLN A 307 -2.17 37.34 -19.90
N THR A 308 -2.20 38.66 -19.97
CA THR A 308 -1.18 39.68 -19.96
C THR A 308 -0.51 39.81 -18.59
N LEU A 309 0.83 39.81 -18.59
CA LEU A 309 1.67 40.22 -17.48
C LEU A 309 1.37 41.68 -17.12
N ARG A 310 1.02 41.94 -15.84
CA ARG A 310 0.98 43.29 -15.28
C ARG A 310 2.13 43.44 -14.28
N ASN A 311 3.20 44.06 -14.75
CA ASN A 311 4.29 44.59 -13.94
C ASN A 311 3.73 45.62 -12.95
N THR A 312 4.06 45.45 -11.67
CA THR A 312 4.05 46.55 -10.70
C THR A 312 5.39 46.54 -9.99
N SER A 313 6.22 47.50 -10.37
CA SER A 313 7.42 47.95 -9.68
C SER A 313 7.02 48.80 -8.46
N VAL A 314 8.05 49.19 -7.66
CA VAL A 314 8.12 50.24 -6.61
C VAL A 314 8.36 49.65 -5.19
N PRO A 315 9.22 50.22 -4.31
CA PRO A 315 10.58 50.72 -4.52
C PRO A 315 11.57 50.26 -3.41
N LEU A 316 12.87 50.34 -3.69
CA LEU A 316 13.96 50.27 -2.72
C LEU A 316 14.15 51.62 -2.00
N SER A 317 14.42 51.61 -0.70
CA SER A 317 15.34 52.57 -0.04
C SER A 317 15.69 52.21 1.42
N PRO A 318 16.79 52.76 1.96
CA PRO A 318 17.77 52.03 2.78
C PRO A 318 17.97 52.61 4.20
N THR A 319 18.66 51.87 5.08
CA THR A 319 19.75 52.27 6.03
C THR A 319 19.84 51.26 7.20
N ARG A 320 20.94 50.50 7.35
CA ARG A 320 22.25 50.74 8.00
C ARG A 320 22.28 50.20 9.46
N PRO A 321 23.45 49.74 9.96
CA PRO A 321 23.56 48.60 10.87
C PRO A 321 23.86 49.02 12.31
N THR A 322 23.66 48.09 13.25
CA THR A 322 24.38 48.12 14.52
C THR A 322 24.92 46.73 14.83
N ALA A 323 26.23 46.70 15.05
CA ALA A 323 27.02 45.55 15.45
C ALA A 323 26.61 45.02 16.83
N LEU A 324 26.92 43.75 17.10
CA LEU A 324 27.61 43.28 18.31
C LEU A 324 27.90 41.77 18.19
N SER A 325 29.17 41.45 17.92
CA SER A 325 29.84 40.19 18.29
C SER A 325 29.87 40.08 19.83
N PRO A 326 29.97 38.88 20.44
CA PRO A 326 31.29 38.23 20.53
C PRO A 326 31.29 36.68 20.59
N SER A 327 32.53 36.18 20.53
CA SER A 327 33.02 34.95 21.19
C SER A 327 32.99 33.65 20.39
N VAL A 328 33.99 33.56 19.52
CA VAL A 328 34.66 32.34 19.07
C VAL A 328 35.18 31.55 20.28
N HIS A 329 34.74 30.30 20.42
CA HIS A 329 35.47 29.27 21.18
C HIS A 329 35.85 28.15 20.21
N ALA A 330 37.04 28.31 19.64
CA ALA A 330 37.74 27.28 18.89
C ALA A 330 38.28 26.23 19.89
N ARG A 331 37.64 25.07 19.96
CA ARG A 331 38.28 23.87 20.53
C ARG A 331 39.03 23.14 19.43
N SER A 332 40.34 23.34 19.45
CA SER A 332 41.36 22.47 18.88
C SER A 332 41.14 21.03 19.34
N ILE A 333 40.78 20.12 18.44
CA ILE A 333 40.99 18.69 18.64
C ILE A 333 42.08 18.26 17.67
N SER A 334 43.20 17.90 18.29
CA SER A 334 44.43 17.41 17.72
C SER A 334 44.20 16.16 16.87
N ARG A 335 44.67 16.29 15.62
CA ARG A 335 44.88 15.28 14.60
C ARG A 335 45.95 14.30 15.05
N ALA A 336 45.58 13.07 15.44
CA ALA A 336 46.51 11.95 15.52
C ALA A 336 46.64 11.32 14.12
N ARG A 337 47.79 11.56 13.51
CA ARG A 337 48.21 11.09 12.20
C ARG A 337 49.17 9.92 12.46
N SER A 338 48.75 8.69 12.23
CA SER A 338 49.66 7.55 12.10
C SER A 338 49.84 7.23 10.62
N SER A 339 51.10 7.08 10.27
CA SER A 339 51.65 6.93 8.93
C SER A 339 52.26 5.53 8.75
N SER A 340 52.46 5.16 7.48
CA SER A 340 53.23 4.01 6.96
C SER A 340 52.45 2.68 6.89
N LEU A 341 52.50 1.87 5.83
CA LEU A 341 53.54 1.66 4.82
C LEU A 341 52.98 1.46 3.39
N ALA A 342 53.71 1.98 2.40
CA ALA A 342 53.81 1.47 1.02
C ALA A 342 54.85 0.32 1.01
N SER A 343 54.96 -0.66 0.10
CA SER A 343 54.74 -0.85 -1.35
C SER A 343 54.82 -2.39 -1.62
N PRO A 344 55.11 -2.97 -2.82
CA PRO A 344 55.01 -2.54 -4.23
C PRO A 344 54.29 -3.61 -5.13
N PRO A 345 54.22 -3.44 -6.47
CA PRO A 345 53.41 -4.26 -7.39
C PRO A 345 54.23 -5.35 -8.10
N LEU A 346 53.56 -6.39 -8.61
CA LEU A 346 54.09 -7.30 -9.62
C LEU A 346 53.08 -7.52 -10.75
N SER A 347 53.64 -7.46 -11.95
CA SER A 347 52.99 -7.41 -13.27
C SER A 347 52.98 -8.82 -13.93
N PRO A 348 52.76 -9.00 -15.26
CA PRO A 348 51.84 -10.02 -15.78
C PRO A 348 52.52 -11.13 -16.62
N THR A 349 51.81 -12.22 -16.88
CA THR A 349 52.19 -13.27 -17.84
C THR A 349 50.90 -13.81 -18.47
N SER A 350 50.57 -13.43 -19.70
CA SER A 350 51.02 -14.02 -20.97
C SER A 350 49.99 -15.00 -21.57
N THR A 351 49.38 -14.54 -22.67
CA THR A 351 49.30 -15.25 -23.96
C THR A 351 48.81 -16.70 -23.98
N ASN A 352 47.68 -16.94 -24.66
CA ASN A 352 47.75 -17.81 -25.84
C ASN A 352 46.59 -17.59 -26.82
N SER A 353 47.01 -17.25 -28.03
CA SER A 353 46.32 -17.29 -29.30
C SER A 353 45.91 -18.72 -29.70
N ARG A 354 44.73 -18.87 -30.30
CA ARG A 354 44.59 -19.74 -31.49
C ARG A 354 43.39 -19.35 -32.36
N THR A 355 43.72 -19.27 -33.63
CA THR A 355 43.00 -18.84 -34.84
C THR A 355 42.14 -19.97 -35.45
N PRO A 356 41.41 -19.71 -36.57
CA PRO A 356 40.14 -20.34 -36.90
C PRO A 356 40.25 -21.52 -37.87
N ALA A 357 39.17 -22.30 -37.98
CA ALA A 357 39.00 -23.27 -39.07
C ALA A 357 37.56 -23.24 -39.64
N THR A 358 37.49 -22.69 -40.86
CA THR A 358 37.00 -23.31 -42.10
C THR A 358 35.53 -23.77 -42.25
N PHE A 359 34.96 -23.22 -43.33
CA PHE A 359 33.81 -23.60 -44.13
C PHE A 359 33.55 -25.10 -44.33
N GLY A 360 32.25 -25.43 -44.42
CA GLY A 360 31.74 -26.67 -45.02
C GLY A 360 30.24 -26.56 -45.36
N ASN A 361 29.94 -26.23 -46.63
CA ASN A 361 28.71 -26.57 -47.35
C ASN A 361 28.47 -28.09 -47.24
N THR A 362 27.29 -28.73 -47.27
CA THR A 362 26.02 -28.58 -48.02
C THR A 362 25.15 -29.75 -47.55
N ALA A 363 23.83 -29.59 -47.35
CA ALA A 363 22.86 -30.67 -47.59
C ALA A 363 21.41 -30.17 -47.45
N THR A 364 20.79 -30.01 -48.61
CA THR A 364 19.36 -29.85 -48.84
C THR A 364 18.61 -31.08 -48.31
N MET A 365 17.69 -30.91 -47.36
CA MET A 365 16.70 -31.94 -47.02
C MET A 365 15.30 -31.33 -46.89
N ALA A 366 14.36 -32.03 -47.53
CA ALA A 366 13.00 -31.63 -47.79
C ALA A 366 12.15 -31.44 -46.51
N ARG A 367 11.31 -30.40 -46.54
CA ARG A 367 10.26 -30.14 -45.54
C ARG A 367 9.06 -31.08 -45.78
N PRO A 368 8.61 -31.87 -44.80
CA PRO A 368 7.26 -32.38 -44.78
C PRO A 368 6.31 -31.29 -44.26
N ALA A 369 5.16 -31.16 -44.93
CA ALA A 369 4.08 -30.27 -44.54
C ALA A 369 3.51 -30.70 -43.16
N LEU A 370 3.78 -29.91 -42.13
CA LEU A 370 3.25 -30.10 -40.78
C LEU A 370 2.02 -29.22 -40.56
N ALA A 371 0.92 -29.88 -40.19
CA ALA A 371 -0.35 -29.30 -39.79
C ALA A 371 -0.19 -28.17 -38.76
N PRO A 372 -0.71 -26.96 -39.01
CA PRO A 372 -0.77 -25.92 -38.00
C PRO A 372 -2.05 -26.16 -37.18
N LEU A 373 -1.94 -26.35 -35.85
CA LEU A 373 -2.91 -25.89 -34.83
C LEU A 373 -2.68 -26.44 -33.40
N ARG A 374 -1.69 -27.31 -33.14
CA ARG A 374 -1.53 -27.91 -31.78
C ARG A 374 -0.49 -27.23 -30.86
N ARG A 375 0.36 -26.33 -31.36
CA ARG A 375 1.45 -25.73 -30.55
C ARG A 375 1.01 -24.62 -29.58
N ARG A 376 -0.09 -23.91 -29.85
CA ARG A 376 -0.56 -22.81 -28.98
C ARG A 376 -1.19 -23.28 -27.66
N SER A 377 -1.79 -24.48 -27.63
CA SER A 377 -2.43 -25.00 -26.41
C SER A 377 -1.42 -25.48 -25.36
N LEU A 378 -0.34 -26.13 -25.81
CA LEU A 378 0.73 -26.67 -24.95
C LEU A 378 1.47 -25.57 -24.18
N VAL A 379 1.82 -24.46 -24.84
CA VAL A 379 2.51 -23.33 -24.20
C VAL A 379 1.63 -22.67 -23.12
N SER A 380 0.30 -22.69 -23.28
CA SER A 380 -0.62 -22.14 -22.26
C SER A 380 -0.76 -23.07 -21.04
N ALA A 381 -0.75 -24.39 -21.27
CA ALA A 381 -0.85 -25.39 -20.21
C ALA A 381 0.41 -25.42 -19.33
N GLU A 382 1.59 -25.33 -19.94
CA GLU A 382 2.88 -25.31 -19.24
C GLU A 382 3.06 -24.05 -18.39
N ARG A 383 2.56 -22.91 -18.88
CA ARG A 383 2.53 -21.65 -18.13
C ARG A 383 1.54 -21.69 -16.95
N GLU A 384 0.37 -22.32 -17.13
CA GLU A 384 -0.62 -22.48 -16.06
C GLU A 384 -0.11 -23.41 -14.94
N GLU A 385 0.56 -24.49 -15.33
CA GLU A 385 1.19 -25.44 -14.41
C GLU A 385 2.34 -24.78 -13.61
N SER A 386 3.17 -23.96 -14.27
CA SER A 386 4.25 -23.20 -13.61
C SER A 386 3.71 -22.21 -12.57
N LEU A 387 2.60 -21.52 -12.87
CA LEU A 387 1.95 -20.60 -11.94
C LEU A 387 1.30 -21.32 -10.75
N ARG A 388 0.73 -22.52 -10.95
CA ARG A 388 0.19 -23.35 -9.86
C ARG A 388 1.30 -23.83 -8.92
N ARG A 389 2.43 -24.28 -9.47
CA ARG A 389 3.60 -24.70 -8.67
C ARG A 389 4.15 -23.55 -7.83
N LEU A 390 4.25 -22.34 -8.40
CA LEU A 390 4.68 -21.16 -7.66
C LEU A 390 3.69 -20.79 -6.53
N ALA A 391 2.38 -20.83 -6.80
CA ALA A 391 1.36 -20.54 -5.80
C ALA A 391 1.38 -21.55 -4.64
N ASN A 392 1.58 -22.84 -4.93
CA ASN A 392 1.68 -23.87 -3.89
C ASN A 392 2.96 -23.69 -3.05
N ARG A 393 4.11 -23.45 -3.68
CA ARG A 393 5.36 -23.16 -2.94
C ARG A 393 5.25 -21.95 -2.02
N LEU A 394 4.56 -20.90 -2.46
CA LEU A 394 4.31 -19.72 -1.62
C LEU A 394 3.34 -20.01 -0.47
N ALA A 395 2.37 -20.90 -0.68
CA ALA A 395 1.45 -21.35 0.38
C ALA A 395 2.16 -22.24 1.40
N ASP A 396 3.07 -23.11 0.95
CA ASP A 396 3.87 -23.99 1.80
C ASP A 396 4.87 -23.16 2.63
N LEU A 397 5.60 -22.23 2.01
CA LEU A 397 6.48 -21.28 2.71
C LEU A 397 5.72 -20.44 3.75
N ALA A 398 4.49 -20.03 3.44
CA ALA A 398 3.65 -19.33 4.40
C ALA A 398 3.16 -20.25 5.53
N GLY A 399 2.92 -21.54 5.25
CA GLY A 399 2.58 -22.56 6.23
C GLY A 399 3.74 -22.86 7.18
N ASP A 400 4.95 -23.01 6.63
CA ASP A 400 6.18 -23.27 7.39
C ASP A 400 6.56 -22.07 8.26
N ALA A 401 6.42 -20.84 7.74
CA ALA A 401 6.60 -19.63 8.54
C ALA A 401 5.62 -19.53 9.73
N ILE A 402 4.39 -20.04 9.56
CA ILE A 402 3.39 -20.14 10.64
C ILE A 402 3.73 -21.26 11.64
N ALA A 403 4.38 -22.34 11.18
CA ALA A 403 4.72 -23.50 12.02
C ALA A 403 5.91 -23.24 12.96
N VAL A 404 6.88 -22.41 12.55
CA VAL A 404 8.15 -22.18 13.27
C VAL A 404 8.02 -21.25 14.50
N SER A 405 6.88 -20.59 14.70
CA SER A 405 6.68 -19.65 15.82
C SER A 405 5.42 -19.98 16.65
N PRO A 406 5.55 -20.37 17.93
CA PRO A 406 4.42 -20.54 18.85
C PRO A 406 3.53 -19.29 18.97
N THR A 407 4.12 -18.11 18.78
CA THR A 407 3.45 -16.81 18.73
C THR A 407 2.65 -16.61 17.43
N MET A 408 3.13 -17.07 16.27
CA MET A 408 2.36 -17.05 15.02
C MET A 408 1.22 -18.06 15.01
N GLN A 409 1.41 -19.25 15.59
CA GLN A 409 0.31 -20.22 15.76
C GLN A 409 -0.82 -19.63 16.62
N SER A 410 -0.45 -18.91 17.69
CA SER A 410 -1.39 -18.20 18.57
C SER A 410 -2.13 -17.07 17.82
N ALA A 411 -1.42 -16.25 17.05
CA ALA A 411 -2.03 -15.19 16.23
C ALA A 411 -2.96 -15.74 15.14
N VAL A 412 -2.58 -16.85 14.49
CA VAL A 412 -3.41 -17.54 13.50
C VAL A 412 -4.64 -18.20 14.16
N ALA A 413 -4.50 -18.76 15.36
CA ALA A 413 -5.62 -19.30 16.12
C ALA A 413 -6.63 -18.20 16.51
N VAL A 414 -6.14 -17.05 16.98
CA VAL A 414 -6.95 -15.86 17.27
C VAL A 414 -7.64 -15.35 16.00
N GLY A 415 -6.91 -15.19 14.89
CA GLY A 415 -7.46 -14.76 13.60
C GLY A 415 -8.52 -15.72 13.05
N ARG A 416 -8.31 -17.05 13.17
CA ARG A 416 -9.30 -18.08 12.83
C ARG A 416 -10.51 -18.05 13.77
N GLY A 417 -10.31 -17.73 15.04
CA GLY A 417 -11.38 -17.53 16.03
C GLY A 417 -12.26 -16.32 15.70
N MET A 418 -11.65 -15.18 15.40
CA MET A 418 -12.35 -13.96 15.00
C MET A 418 -13.09 -14.14 13.66
N ALA A 419 -12.46 -14.78 12.67
CA ALA A 419 -13.10 -15.06 11.38
C ALA A 419 -14.29 -16.03 11.50
N ARG A 420 -14.22 -17.04 12.38
CA ARG A 420 -15.34 -17.96 12.67
C ARG A 420 -16.47 -17.24 13.40
N THR A 421 -16.14 -16.38 14.35
CA THR A 421 -17.12 -15.58 15.09
C THR A 421 -17.84 -14.60 14.16
N TYR A 422 -17.09 -13.86 13.33
CA TYR A 422 -17.64 -12.95 12.34
C TYR A 422 -18.55 -13.64 11.31
N ARG A 423 -18.15 -14.83 10.83
CA ARG A 423 -18.95 -15.63 9.87
C ARG A 423 -20.26 -16.15 10.49
N ARG A 424 -20.29 -16.42 11.79
CA ARG A 424 -21.51 -16.84 12.52
C ARG A 424 -22.43 -15.67 12.88
N VAL A 425 -21.88 -14.52 13.25
CA VAL A 425 -22.65 -13.30 13.52
C VAL A 425 -23.31 -12.78 12.23
N ARG A 426 -22.60 -12.82 11.10
CA ARG A 426 -23.17 -12.49 9.79
C ARG A 426 -24.16 -13.53 9.26
N GLY A 427 -24.11 -14.76 9.79
CA GLY A 427 -24.99 -15.88 9.43
C GLY A 427 -26.27 -15.98 10.26
N GLY A 428 -26.67 -14.94 11.00
CA GLY A 428 -28.00 -14.84 11.60
C GLY A 428 -28.20 -15.48 12.99
N ARG A 429 -27.13 -15.84 13.73
CA ARG A 429 -27.29 -16.21 15.16
C ARG A 429 -27.06 -15.00 16.07
N THR A 430 -27.97 -14.84 17.03
CA THR A 430 -28.11 -13.63 17.86
C THR A 430 -26.86 -13.30 18.68
N TRP A 431 -26.59 -12.00 18.79
CA TRP A 431 -25.36 -11.45 19.34
C TRP A 431 -25.12 -11.85 20.82
N ALA A 432 -26.22 -12.08 21.56
CA ALA A 432 -26.22 -12.52 22.95
C ALA A 432 -25.55 -13.88 23.18
N GLY A 433 -25.61 -14.80 22.19
CA GLY A 433 -24.98 -16.12 22.31
C GLY A 433 -23.45 -16.09 22.14
N ALA A 434 -22.94 -15.17 21.33
CA ALA A 434 -21.51 -14.99 21.13
C ALA A 434 -20.88 -14.21 22.29
N ARG A 435 -21.57 -13.21 22.84
CA ARG A 435 -21.14 -12.46 24.04
C ARG A 435 -20.95 -13.38 25.25
N ARG A 436 -21.96 -14.21 25.59
CA ARG A 436 -21.87 -15.21 26.68
C ARG A 436 -20.78 -16.28 26.51
N ARG A 437 -20.18 -16.43 25.33
CA ARG A 437 -19.04 -17.35 25.12
C ARG A 437 -17.70 -16.61 25.12
N LEU A 438 -17.66 -15.38 24.62
CA LEU A 438 -16.51 -14.50 24.80
C LEU A 438 -16.27 -14.21 26.27
N ASP A 439 -17.34 -13.96 27.03
CA ASP A 439 -17.24 -13.77 28.48
C ASP A 439 -16.69 -15.03 29.16
N ARG A 440 -17.15 -16.24 28.78
CA ARG A 440 -16.61 -17.51 29.30
C ARG A 440 -15.15 -17.77 28.91
N LEU A 441 -14.73 -17.40 27.69
CA LEU A 441 -13.34 -17.52 27.27
C LEU A 441 -12.44 -16.50 27.99
N SER A 442 -12.97 -15.31 28.28
CA SER A 442 -12.29 -14.31 29.12
C SER A 442 -12.16 -14.81 30.56
N SER A 443 -13.21 -15.40 31.14
CA SER A 443 -13.16 -15.98 32.49
C SER A 443 -12.20 -17.17 32.59
N SER A 444 -12.15 -18.00 31.55
CA SER A 444 -11.24 -19.16 31.49
C SER A 444 -9.78 -18.73 31.29
N ALA A 445 -9.52 -17.61 30.62
CA ALA A 445 -8.19 -17.01 30.54
C ALA A 445 -7.77 -16.39 31.87
N SER A 446 -8.68 -15.73 32.60
CA SER A 446 -8.40 -15.21 33.94
C SER A 446 -8.12 -16.30 34.98
N GLY A 447 -8.73 -17.48 34.86
CA GLY A 447 -8.42 -18.63 35.73
C GLY A 447 -7.09 -19.32 35.41
N MET A 448 -6.55 -19.12 34.20
CA MET A 448 -5.27 -19.72 33.78
C MET A 448 -4.06 -18.89 34.25
N TYR A 449 -4.27 -17.64 34.66
CA TYR A 449 -3.27 -16.76 35.28
C TYR A 449 -3.32 -16.76 36.81
N ALA A 450 -4.29 -17.44 37.44
CA ALA A 450 -4.43 -17.51 38.90
C ALA A 450 -3.69 -18.68 39.55
N ASN A 451 -2.97 -19.52 38.78
CA ASN A 451 -2.21 -20.69 39.26
C ASN A 451 -0.70 -20.53 39.04
N PHE A 452 -0.18 -19.30 39.08
CA PHE A 452 1.26 -19.02 38.90
C PHE A 452 1.86 -18.18 40.05
N ASP A 453 1.16 -18.12 41.18
CA ASP A 453 1.67 -17.58 42.44
C ASP A 453 1.54 -18.68 43.50
N ASP A 454 2.58 -19.49 43.65
CA ASP A 454 3.02 -20.12 44.91
C ASP A 454 4.24 -21.02 44.59
N ASP A 455 5.27 -20.93 45.43
CA ASP A 455 6.57 -21.63 45.42
C ASP A 455 7.65 -21.13 44.42
N ASP A 456 8.45 -20.15 44.85
CA ASP A 456 9.80 -20.44 45.36
C ASP A 456 10.45 -19.15 45.92
N GLY A 457 10.94 -19.26 47.15
CA GLY A 457 11.49 -18.17 47.93
C GLY A 457 12.79 -17.58 47.37
N LEU A 458 12.90 -16.26 47.47
CA LEU A 458 14.15 -15.51 47.45
C LEU A 458 13.95 -14.26 48.32
N ASP A 459 14.27 -14.43 49.60
CA ASP A 459 14.58 -13.35 50.51
C ASP A 459 15.88 -12.68 50.04
N ASP A 460 15.81 -11.42 49.58
CA ASP A 460 16.60 -10.33 50.16
C ASP A 460 16.20 -8.98 49.54
N VAL A 461 15.67 -8.13 50.42
CA VAL A 461 15.06 -6.84 50.10
C VAL A 461 16.08 -5.74 50.27
N GLY A 462 16.32 -4.99 49.20
CA GLY A 462 17.12 -3.76 49.25
C GLY A 462 16.89 -2.86 48.03
N LEU A 463 15.63 -2.69 47.59
CA LEU A 463 15.31 -1.77 46.49
C LEU A 463 14.65 -0.49 47.03
N VAL A 464 15.46 0.57 47.08
CA VAL A 464 15.03 1.95 47.33
C VAL A 464 14.09 2.39 46.20
N VAL A 465 12.82 2.63 46.56
CA VAL A 465 11.83 3.26 45.69
C VAL A 465 12.15 4.76 45.61
N ALA A 466 12.78 5.20 44.52
CA ALA A 466 12.90 6.61 44.16
C ALA A 466 11.76 6.98 43.21
N THR A 467 10.66 7.49 43.75
CA THR A 467 9.60 8.17 43.01
C THR A 467 10.02 9.62 42.73
N THR A 468 10.57 9.91 41.55
CA THR A 468 10.40 11.20 40.84
C THR A 468 11.03 11.12 39.44
N PRO A 469 10.34 11.54 38.36
CA PRO A 469 10.98 11.74 37.07
C PRO A 469 11.74 13.08 37.08
N THR A 470 13.07 13.02 36.97
CA THR A 470 13.91 14.18 36.65
C THR A 470 13.74 14.53 35.16
N PRO A 471 13.59 15.82 34.81
CA PRO A 471 13.57 16.24 33.41
C PRO A 471 14.98 16.13 32.83
N ILE A 472 15.12 15.37 31.74
CA ILE A 472 16.33 15.32 30.94
C ILE A 472 16.48 16.67 30.24
N ALA A 473 17.35 17.51 30.81
CA ALA A 473 17.87 18.69 30.15
C ALA A 473 18.81 18.26 29.01
N ALA A 474 18.57 18.88 27.85
CA ALA A 474 19.39 19.01 26.66
C ALA A 474 20.75 18.28 26.61
N TYR A 475 20.88 17.39 25.62
CA TYR A 475 22.11 17.18 24.85
C TYR A 475 21.78 17.15 23.36
#